data_AF-A0A357M8K2-F1
#
_entry.id   AF-A0A357M8K2-F1
#
_cell.length_a   1.000
_cell.length_b   1.000
_cell.length_c   1.000
_cell.angle_alpha   90.00
_cell.angle_beta   90.00
_cell.angle_gamma   90.00
#
_symmetry.space_group_name_H-M   'P 1'
#
loop_
_entity.id
_entity.type
_entity.pdbx_description
1 polymer ?
#
loop_
_entity_poly.entity_id
_entity_poly.type
_entity_poly.pdbx_seq_one_letter_code
_entity_poly.pdbx_strand_id
1 'polypeptide(L)' 'GGVYLIKAADQILQAKVHSTDGVSNFQSFQVGELYFPTAGEYMIQLQAELITGGYLMQPRCLKLLQL' A
#
# COMPACT_ATOMS: atom_id res chain seq x y z
N GLY A 1 -11.37 1.84 -7.55
CA GLY A 1 -11.11 0.82 -6.53
C GLY A 1 -9.93 -0.02 -6.97
N GLY A 2 -9.42 -0.90 -6.12
CA GLY A 2 -8.27 -1.71 -6.52
C GLY A 2 -7.73 -2.56 -5.40
N VAL A 3 -6.65 -3.26 -5.74
CA VAL A 3 -5.90 -4.12 -4.84
C VAL A 3 -4.43 -3.77 -4.96
N TYR A 4 -3.82 -3.49 -3.81
CA TYR A 4 -2.39 -3.24 -3.68
C TYR A 4 -1.74 -4.34 -2.86
N LEU A 5 -0.53 -4.72 -3.28
CA LEU A 5 0.36 -5.61 -2.56
C LEU A 5 1.53 -4.81 -2.01
N ILE A 6 1.83 -5.02 -0.73
CA ILE A 6 3.08 -4.59 -0.09
C ILE A 6 3.93 -5.83 0.11
N LYS A 7 5.13 -5.83 -0.44
CA LYS A 7 6.10 -6.92 -0.28
C LYS A 7 7.34 -6.40 0.45
N ALA A 8 7.77 -7.10 1.49
CA ALA A 8 9.01 -6.79 2.20
C ALA A 8 9.61 -8.08 2.76
N ALA A 9 10.86 -8.39 2.38
CA ALA A 9 11.45 -9.72 2.61
C ALA A 9 10.51 -10.84 2.12
N ASP A 10 10.20 -11.82 2.97
CA ASP A 10 9.29 -12.94 2.66
C ASP A 10 7.81 -12.65 3.00
N GLN A 11 7.49 -11.39 3.37
CA GLN A 11 6.14 -10.99 3.75
C GLN A 11 5.41 -10.34 2.58
N ILE A 12 4.14 -10.74 2.41
CA ILE A 12 3.22 -10.13 1.45
C ILE A 12 1.97 -9.72 2.20
N LEU A 13 1.65 -8.42 2.16
CA LEU A 13 0.39 -7.87 2.64
C LEU A 13 -0.46 -7.44 1.44
N GLN A 14 -1.77 -7.62 1.54
CA GLN A 14 -2.72 -7.26 0.50
C GLN A 14 -3.79 -6.34 1.06
N ALA A 15 -4.04 -5.21 0.40
CA ALA A 15 -5.08 -4.27 0.77
C ALA A 15 -6.02 -4.00 -0.39
N LYS A 16 -7.33 -4.08 -0.10
CA LYS A 16 -8.39 -3.58 -0.98
C LYS A 16 -8.61 -2.11 -0.69
N VAL A 17 -8.68 -1.30 -1.75
CA VAL A 17 -8.86 0.14 -1.66
C VAL A 17 -10.11 0.58 -2.43
N HIS A 18 -10.83 1.54 -1.85
CA HIS A 18 -12.06 2.08 -2.44
C HIS A 18 -11.77 3.31 -3.32
N SER A 19 -12.58 3.48 -4.36
CA SER A 19 -12.54 4.68 -5.21
C SER A 19 -12.56 5.95 -4.36
N THR A 20 -11.77 6.94 -4.73
CA THR A 20 -11.79 8.25 -4.08
C THR A 20 -12.82 9.22 -4.69
N ASP A 21 -13.62 8.74 -5.65
CA ASP A 21 -14.69 9.46 -6.36
C ASP A 21 -14.25 10.78 -7.02
N GLY A 22 -12.94 11.01 -7.16
CA GLY A 22 -12.36 12.19 -7.80
C GLY A 22 -10.83 12.25 -7.71
N VAL A 23 -10.23 13.07 -8.57
CA VAL A 23 -8.76 13.23 -8.73
C VAL A 23 -8.04 13.88 -7.54
N SER A 24 -8.77 14.63 -6.71
CA SER A 24 -8.20 15.45 -5.63
C SER A 24 -8.44 14.90 -4.23
N ASN A 25 -9.26 13.85 -4.11
CA ASN A 25 -9.55 13.22 -2.84
C ASN A 25 -8.51 12.14 -2.57
N PHE A 26 -7.55 12.42 -1.69
CA PHE A 26 -6.59 11.41 -1.26
C PHE A 26 -7.09 10.76 0.03
N GLN A 27 -7.02 9.43 0.07
CA GLN A 27 -7.36 8.66 1.27
C GLN A 27 -6.13 7.88 1.73
N SER A 28 -5.98 7.77 3.05
CA SER A 28 -5.04 6.84 3.66
C SER A 28 -5.78 5.56 4.04
N PHE A 29 -5.14 4.42 3.85
CA PHE A 29 -5.65 3.12 4.27
C PHE A 29 -4.54 2.36 4.96
N GLN A 30 -4.89 1.60 6.00
CA GLN A 30 -3.95 0.73 6.70
C GLN A 30 -3.89 -0.62 5.98
N VAL A 31 -2.68 -1.09 5.70
CA VAL A 31 -2.47 -2.37 5.00
C VAL A 31 -2.21 -3.51 5.97
N GLY A 32 -1.50 -3.24 7.07
CA GLY A 32 -1.13 -4.24 8.06
C GLY A 32 0.22 -3.91 8.69
N GLU A 33 0.82 -4.92 9.32
CA GLU A 33 2.10 -4.82 10.01
C GLU A 33 3.18 -5.61 9.26
N LEU A 34 4.39 -5.06 9.19
CA LEU A 34 5.57 -5.73 8.66
C LEU A 34 6.52 -6.00 9.83
N TYR A 35 7.03 -7.22 9.92
CA TYR A 35 7.97 -7.61 10.96
C TYR A 35 9.41 -7.64 10.43
N PHE A 36 10.30 -6.90 11.10
CA PHE A 36 11.73 -6.83 10.76
C PHE A 36 12.54 -7.31 11.97
N PRO A 37 13.03 -8.57 11.99
CA PRO A 37 13.59 -9.20 13.20
C PRO A 37 14.96 -8.63 13.62
N THR A 38 15.64 -7.93 12.72
CA THR A 38 16.99 -7.40 12.96
C THR A 38 17.07 -5.95 12.50
N ALA A 39 18.00 -5.18 13.07
CA ALA A 39 18.32 -3.87 12.51
C ALA A 39 19.00 -4.05 11.14
N GLY A 40 18.65 -3.23 10.16
CA GLY A 40 19.24 -3.31 8.83
C GLY A 40 18.44 -2.56 7.76
N GLU A 41 18.88 -2.72 6.53
CA GLU A 41 18.21 -2.17 5.36
C GLU A 41 17.18 -3.17 4.82
N TYR A 42 15.99 -2.66 4.49
CA TYR A 42 14.90 -3.45 3.94
C TYR A 42 14.32 -2.78 2.70
N MET A 43 14.07 -3.59 1.68
CA MET A 43 13.33 -3.15 0.51
C MET A 43 11.83 -3.38 0.73
N ILE A 44 11.04 -2.32 0.64
CA ILE A 44 9.57 -2.40 0.64
C ILE A 44 9.10 -2.07 -0.77
N GLN A 45 8.39 -3.02 -1.39
CA GLN A 45 7.82 -2.86 -2.72
C GLN A 45 6.30 -2.68 -2.60
N LEU A 46 5.78 -1.63 -3.24
CA LEU A 46 4.36 -1.41 -3.46
C LEU A 46 4.01 -1.77 -4.90
N GLN A 47 3.08 -2.69 -5.09
CA GLN A 47 2.65 -3.16 -6.40
C GLN A 47 1.12 -3.05 -6.52
N ALA A 48 0.64 -2.45 -7.61
CA ALA A 48 -0.77 -2.56 -7.98
C ALA A 48 -1.02 -3.96 -8.59
N GLU A 49 -1.91 -4.73 -7.99
CA GLU A 49 -2.32 -6.04 -8.51
C GLU A 49 -3.53 -5.88 -9.43
N LEU A 50 -4.49 -5.05 -9.03
CA LEU A 50 -5.70 -4.74 -9.80
C LEU A 50 -6.08 -3.28 -9.60
N ILE A 51 -6.39 -2.57 -10.68
CA ILE A 51 -6.97 -1.22 -10.61
C ILE A 51 -8.28 -1.23 -11.38
N THR A 52 -9.34 -0.74 -10.74
CA THR A 52 -10.68 -0.62 -11.33
C THR A 52 -11.16 0.83 -11.26
N GLY A 53 -11.71 1.35 -12.35
CA GLY A 53 -12.21 2.73 -12.45
C GLY A 53 -11.25 3.70 -13.15
N GLY A 54 -11.81 4.80 -13.67
CA GLY A 54 -11.10 5.73 -14.58
C GLY A 54 -10.04 6.62 -13.91
N TYR A 55 -10.13 6.82 -12.59
CA TYR A 55 -9.11 7.54 -11.84
C TYR A 55 -8.17 6.53 -11.19
N LEU A 56 -7.00 6.39 -11.81
CA LEU A 56 -5.89 5.57 -11.33
C LEU A 56 -5.57 5.98 -9.89
N MET A 57 -5.60 5.01 -8.97
CA MET A 57 -5.38 5.23 -7.53
C MET A 57 -3.90 5.46 -7.27
N GLN A 58 -3.36 6.59 -7.70
CA GLN A 58 -1.93 6.85 -7.67
C GLN A 58 -1.43 6.90 -6.22
N PRO A 59 -0.57 5.94 -5.80
CA PRO A 59 0.01 6.01 -4.47
C PRO A 59 0.93 7.24 -4.38
N ARG A 60 0.74 8.04 -3.34
CA ARG A 60 1.52 9.27 -3.11
C ARG A 60 2.56 9.13 -2.00
N CYS A 61 2.28 8.27 -1.03
CA CYS A 61 3.10 8.14 0.17
C CYS A 61 2.91 6.74 0.78
N LEU A 62 4.00 6.15 1.24
CA LEU A 62 3.98 5.01 2.14
C LEU A 62 4.41 5.51 3.53
N LYS A 63 3.60 5.22 4.55
CA LYS A 63 3.89 5.61 5.94
C LYS A 63 4.17 4.36 6.76
N LEU A 64 5.31 4.34 7.45
CA LEU A 64 5.63 3.36 8.46
C LEU A 64 5.34 3.99 9.81
N LEU A 65 4.46 3.38 10.59
CA LEU A 65 4.09 3.84 11.93
C LEU A 65 4.68 2.85 12.94
N GLN A 66 5.36 3.37 13.96
CA GLN A 66 5.85 2.57 15.07
C GLN A 66 4.76 2.56 16.15
N LEU A 67 4.36 1.35 16.58
CA LEU A 67 3.46 1.15 17.71
C LEU A 67 4.23 1.21 19.02
#